data_AF-E0TXI5-F1
#
_entry.id   AF-E0TXI5-F1
#
_cell.length_a   1.000
_cell.length_b   1.000
_cell.length_c   1.000
_cell.angle_alpha   90.00
_cell.angle_beta   90.00
_cell.angle_gamma   90.00
#
_symmetry.space_group_name_H-M   'P 1'
#
loop_
_entity.id
_entity.type
_entity.pdbx_description
1 polymer ?
#
loop_
_entity_poly.entity_id
_entity_poly.type
_entity_poly.pdbx_seq_one_letter_code
_entity_poly.pdbx_strand_id
1 'polypeptide(L)'
;MGFWEEKYKNKKIFVSDDGLDICHDAIEDFHAVFLEQLDRKPTLNEFVYTLLQVLNSDGDSFFKELEGKQVTDINLKMKKRTTLSEVRPGAVIEIPLQQINQFTYALVVKGDLAADKNDDVLIQYFDIFTEEHLSKDDIFLMMAEKQRALFIANTGYTGFLQGNWKVVSKVPIDLMKKFDQSAITFVMYEDGKYLISHNDSLAAESDLIEVDERHGKTFSNPIGLFGHLSIEDVLNQYFKGTSMEELIKYEL
;
A
#
# COMPACT_ATOMS: atom_id res chain seq x y z
N MET A 1 -3.13 6.44 -18.66
CA MET A 1 -4.07 5.99 -19.70
C MET A 1 -3.69 4.62 -20.26
N GLY A 2 -4.09 3.56 -19.56
CA GLY A 2 -3.80 2.18 -19.94
C GLY A 2 -4.90 1.23 -19.51
N PHE A 3 -4.95 0.07 -20.17
CA PHE A 3 -5.74 -1.07 -19.73
C PHE A 3 -4.81 -2.10 -19.08
N TRP A 4 -5.27 -2.78 -18.03
CA TRP A 4 -4.57 -3.93 -17.46
C TRP A 4 -5.54 -5.08 -17.19
N GLU A 5 -4.99 -6.29 -17.13
CA GLU A 5 -5.77 -7.50 -16.86
C GLU A 5 -5.91 -7.72 -15.35
N GLU A 6 -7.13 -7.97 -14.89
CA GLU A 6 -7.46 -8.30 -13.50
C GLU A 6 -8.26 -9.59 -13.43
N LYS A 7 -8.15 -10.28 -12.29
CA LYS A 7 -8.96 -11.48 -12.01
C LYS A 7 -10.14 -11.12 -11.13
N TYR A 8 -11.35 -11.12 -11.69
CA TYR A 8 -12.59 -10.86 -10.96
C TYR A 8 -13.56 -12.04 -11.06
N LYS A 9 -13.99 -12.58 -9.90
CA LYS A 9 -14.89 -13.76 -9.82
C LYS A 9 -14.45 -14.92 -10.73
N ASN A 10 -13.15 -15.23 -10.70
CA ASN A 10 -12.51 -16.26 -11.53
C ASN A 10 -12.58 -16.03 -13.05
N LYS A 11 -12.91 -14.82 -13.49
CA LYS A 11 -12.81 -14.39 -14.89
C LYS A 11 -11.68 -13.38 -15.03
N LYS A 12 -10.97 -13.45 -16.14
CA LYS A 12 -10.05 -12.38 -16.56
C LYS A 12 -10.89 -11.25 -17.14
N ILE A 13 -10.69 -10.04 -16.63
CA ILE A 13 -11.33 -8.82 -17.10
C ILE A 13 -10.27 -7.77 -17.38
N PHE A 14 -10.60 -6.78 -18.20
CA PHE A 14 -9.76 -5.61 -18.37
C PHE A 14 -10.32 -4.45 -17.56
N VAL A 15 -9.45 -3.75 -16.83
CA VAL A 15 -9.77 -2.50 -16.14
C VAL A 15 -9.02 -1.38 -16.86
N SER A 16 -9.67 -0.22 -17.01
CA SER A 16 -9.10 0.97 -17.64
C SER A 16 -8.98 2.09 -16.64
N ASP A 17 -7.87 2.83 -16.72
CA ASP A 17 -7.59 4.04 -15.95
C ASP A 17 -8.74 5.06 -16.10
N ASP A 18 -9.04 5.48 -17.33
CA ASP A 18 -10.11 6.43 -17.65
C ASP A 18 -11.50 5.94 -17.21
N GLY A 19 -11.73 4.63 -17.24
CA GLY A 19 -12.99 4.04 -16.77
C GLY A 19 -13.14 4.12 -15.25
N LEU A 20 -12.05 4.06 -14.50
CA LEU A 20 -12.07 4.30 -13.06
C LEU A 20 -12.37 5.77 -12.77
N ASP A 21 -11.74 6.70 -13.50
CA ASP A 21 -12.00 8.14 -13.35
C ASP A 21 -13.47 8.49 -13.63
N ILE A 22 -14.04 7.98 -14.73
CA ILE A 22 -15.47 8.16 -15.05
C ILE A 22 -16.36 7.64 -13.93
N CYS A 23 -16.01 6.49 -13.34
CA CYS A 23 -16.76 5.92 -12.23
C CYS A 23 -16.60 6.73 -10.94
N HIS A 24 -15.44 7.35 -10.72
CA HIS A 24 -15.20 8.25 -9.60
C HIS A 24 -16.07 9.50 -9.73
N ASP A 25 -16.02 10.16 -10.89
CA ASP A 25 -16.82 11.35 -11.21
C ASP A 25 -18.32 11.06 -11.04
N ALA A 26 -18.81 9.92 -11.55
CA ALA A 26 -20.20 9.54 -11.41
C ALA A 26 -20.66 9.37 -9.95
N ILE A 27 -19.78 8.89 -9.06
CA ILE A 27 -20.07 8.78 -7.62
C ILE A 27 -20.09 10.17 -6.97
N GLU A 28 -19.15 11.04 -7.32
CA GLU A 28 -19.09 12.42 -6.81
C GLU A 28 -20.32 13.23 -7.23
N ASP A 29 -20.70 13.17 -8.50
CA ASP A 29 -21.88 13.83 -9.06
C ASP A 29 -23.17 13.33 -8.40
N PHE A 30 -23.31 12.00 -8.25
CA PHE A 30 -24.47 11.43 -7.56
C PHE A 30 -24.56 11.90 -6.10
N HIS A 31 -23.43 12.00 -5.40
CA HIS A 31 -23.38 12.55 -4.05
C HIS A 31 -23.74 14.04 -4.02
N ALA A 32 -23.26 14.83 -4.98
CA ALA A 32 -23.53 16.27 -5.07
C ALA A 32 -25.03 16.55 -5.23
N VAL A 33 -25.73 15.81 -6.10
CA VAL A 33 -27.18 15.95 -6.31
C VAL A 33 -27.96 15.76 -5.01
N PHE A 34 -27.60 14.76 -4.20
CA PHE A 34 -28.28 14.49 -2.93
C PHE A 34 -28.02 15.58 -1.89
N LEU A 35 -26.80 16.11 -1.83
CA LEU A 35 -26.49 17.23 -0.94
C LEU A 35 -27.27 18.49 -1.34
N GLU A 36 -27.29 18.82 -2.63
CA GLU A 36 -27.97 20.02 -3.13
C GLU A 36 -29.49 19.94 -2.95
N GLN A 37 -30.09 18.80 -3.28
CA GLN A 37 -31.54 18.67 -3.36
C GLN A 37 -32.19 18.18 -2.07
N LEU A 38 -31.47 17.41 -1.24
CA LEU A 38 -32.01 16.73 -0.07
C LEU A 38 -31.26 17.06 1.24
N ASP A 39 -30.22 17.89 1.18
CA ASP A 39 -29.37 18.28 2.32
C ASP A 39 -28.85 17.08 3.13
N ARG A 40 -28.53 15.99 2.42
CA ARG A 40 -27.97 14.77 3.03
C ARG A 40 -27.12 14.00 2.04
N LYS A 41 -26.30 13.10 2.57
CA LYS A 41 -25.57 12.12 1.75
C LYS A 41 -26.52 11.03 1.22
N PRO A 42 -26.29 10.50 0.02
CA PRO A 42 -27.00 9.32 -0.46
C PRO A 42 -26.61 8.09 0.35
N THR A 43 -27.51 7.12 0.40
CA THR A 43 -27.23 5.77 0.89
C THR A 43 -26.71 4.89 -0.25
N LEU A 44 -25.96 3.84 0.09
CA LEU A 44 -25.49 2.86 -0.91
C LEU A 44 -26.65 2.18 -1.64
N ASN A 45 -27.77 1.92 -0.96
CA ASN A 45 -28.93 1.30 -1.59
C ASN A 45 -29.58 2.22 -2.63
N GLU A 46 -29.60 3.54 -2.40
CA GLU A 46 -30.11 4.51 -3.37
C GLU A 46 -29.23 4.56 -4.63
N PHE A 47 -27.91 4.54 -4.46
CA PHE A 47 -26.97 4.49 -5.59
C PHE A 47 -27.15 3.19 -6.39
N VAL A 48 -27.16 2.04 -5.72
CA VAL A 48 -27.30 0.73 -6.36
C VAL A 48 -28.64 0.59 -7.06
N TYR A 49 -29.73 1.04 -6.44
CA TYR A 49 -31.04 1.01 -7.08
C TYR A 49 -31.11 1.92 -8.30
N THR A 50 -30.48 3.10 -8.24
CA THR A 50 -30.38 4.00 -9.40
C THR A 50 -29.61 3.34 -10.54
N LEU A 51 -28.45 2.73 -10.25
CA LEU A 51 -27.67 1.98 -11.23
C LEU A 51 -28.46 0.81 -11.83
N LEU A 52 -29.23 0.09 -11.01
CA LEU A 52 -30.14 -0.96 -11.47
C LEU A 52 -31.18 -0.43 -12.46
N GLN A 53 -31.74 0.77 -12.22
CA GLN A 53 -32.69 1.39 -13.16
C GLN A 53 -32.02 1.76 -14.48
N VAL A 54 -30.80 2.34 -14.43
CA VAL A 54 -30.05 2.71 -15.63
C VAL A 54 -29.72 1.49 -16.48
N LEU A 55 -29.22 0.40 -15.87
CA LEU A 55 -28.88 -0.83 -16.58
C LEU A 55 -30.10 -1.50 -17.24
N ASN A 56 -31.28 -1.40 -16.64
CA ASN A 56 -32.50 -1.96 -17.21
C ASN A 56 -33.22 -1.02 -18.21
N SER A 57 -32.79 0.25 -18.31
CA SER A 57 -33.36 1.20 -19.26
C SER A 57 -32.63 1.17 -20.59
N ASP A 58 -31.31 1.34 -20.57
CA ASP A 58 -30.47 1.48 -21.77
C ASP A 58 -29.28 0.49 -21.80
N GLY A 59 -29.16 -0.38 -20.80
CA GLY A 59 -27.98 -1.22 -20.64
C GLY A 59 -27.73 -2.20 -21.77
N ASP A 60 -28.76 -2.67 -22.47
CA ASP A 60 -28.63 -3.56 -23.64
C ASP A 60 -27.95 -2.89 -24.85
N SER A 61 -27.98 -1.56 -24.91
CA SER A 61 -27.25 -0.77 -25.92
C SER A 61 -25.74 -0.75 -25.66
N PHE A 62 -25.31 -1.04 -24.43
CA PHE A 62 -23.90 -0.96 -24.00
C PHE A 62 -23.30 -2.34 -23.65
N PHE A 63 -24.13 -3.29 -23.21
CA PHE A 63 -23.71 -4.61 -22.72
C PHE A 63 -24.45 -5.73 -23.45
N LYS A 64 -23.72 -6.51 -24.25
CA LYS A 64 -24.26 -7.66 -25.00
C LYS A 64 -24.94 -8.69 -24.09
N GLU A 65 -24.48 -8.83 -22.86
CA GLU A 65 -25.04 -9.77 -21.88
C GLU A 65 -26.50 -9.47 -21.53
N LEU A 66 -26.92 -8.22 -21.70
CA LEU A 66 -28.26 -7.72 -21.40
C LEU A 66 -29.23 -7.83 -22.57
N GLU A 67 -28.79 -8.26 -23.76
CA GLU A 67 -29.69 -8.51 -24.89
C GLU A 67 -30.78 -9.54 -24.51
N GLY A 68 -32.03 -9.07 -24.44
CA GLY A 68 -33.18 -9.88 -24.03
C GLY A 68 -33.16 -10.32 -22.56
N LYS A 69 -32.36 -9.67 -21.69
CA LYS A 69 -32.28 -9.97 -20.26
C LYS A 69 -32.43 -8.70 -19.43
N GLN A 70 -32.87 -8.89 -18.18
CA GLN A 70 -32.95 -7.83 -17.18
C GLN A 70 -31.99 -8.11 -16.04
N VAL A 71 -31.38 -7.06 -15.50
CA VAL A 71 -30.63 -7.13 -14.25
C VAL A 71 -31.65 -7.16 -13.10
N THR A 72 -31.69 -8.25 -12.35
CA THR A 72 -32.66 -8.41 -11.26
C THR A 72 -32.15 -7.87 -9.93
N ASP A 73 -30.83 -7.82 -9.75
CA ASP A 73 -30.21 -7.43 -8.48
C ASP A 73 -28.73 -7.07 -8.67
N ILE A 74 -28.20 -6.21 -7.80
CA ILE A 74 -26.79 -5.84 -7.70
C ILE A 74 -26.35 -6.07 -6.25
N ASN A 75 -25.63 -7.17 -6.04
CA ASN A 75 -25.23 -7.59 -4.70
C ASN A 75 -23.97 -6.87 -4.21
N LEU A 76 -24.11 -6.01 -3.19
CA LEU A 76 -22.99 -5.44 -2.44
C LEU A 76 -22.63 -6.32 -1.24
N LYS A 77 -21.36 -6.75 -1.17
CA LYS A 77 -20.81 -7.39 0.02
C LYS A 77 -19.90 -6.40 0.74
N MET A 78 -20.37 -5.93 1.89
CA MET A 78 -19.58 -5.09 2.78
C MET A 78 -18.83 -5.96 3.78
N LYS A 79 -17.54 -5.70 3.96
CA LYS A 79 -16.76 -6.21 5.08
C LYS A 79 -16.41 -5.01 5.95
N LYS A 80 -16.43 -5.18 7.27
CA LYS A 80 -15.90 -4.14 8.18
C LYS A 80 -14.47 -3.84 7.73
N ARG A 81 -14.20 -2.58 7.41
CA ARG A 81 -12.85 -2.13 7.05
C ARG A 81 -11.92 -2.53 8.19
N THR A 82 -10.77 -3.15 7.89
CA THR A 82 -9.74 -3.39 8.89
C THR A 82 -9.44 -2.07 9.58
N THR A 83 -9.60 -2.02 10.90
CA THR A 83 -9.33 -0.80 11.66
C THR A 83 -7.84 -0.53 11.59
N LEU A 84 -7.45 0.56 10.94
CA LEU A 84 -6.06 1.01 10.85
C LEU A 84 -5.55 1.62 12.17
N SER A 85 -6.39 1.64 13.22
CA SER A 85 -6.06 2.18 14.54
C SER A 85 -4.88 1.50 15.24
N GLU A 86 -4.53 0.30 14.79
CA GLU A 86 -3.37 -0.45 15.30
C GLU A 86 -2.07 -0.11 14.56
N VAL A 87 -2.16 0.55 13.40
CA VAL A 87 -1.02 0.98 12.56
C VAL A 87 -0.53 2.33 13.07
N ARG A 88 0.36 2.27 14.05
CA ARG A 88 0.96 3.42 14.73
C ARG A 88 2.36 3.05 15.24
N PRO A 89 3.18 4.01 15.68
CA PRO A 89 4.57 3.74 16.03
C PRO A 89 4.70 2.61 17.08
N GLY A 90 5.59 1.67 16.79
CA GLY A 90 5.84 0.47 17.58
C GLY A 90 5.00 -0.75 17.19
N ALA A 91 4.04 -0.61 16.27
CA ALA A 91 3.27 -1.75 15.79
C ALA A 91 4.14 -2.69 14.95
N VAL A 92 4.05 -3.99 15.22
CA VAL A 92 4.73 -5.04 14.46
C VAL A 92 3.75 -5.64 13.47
N ILE A 93 4.17 -5.66 12.21
CA ILE A 93 3.40 -6.13 11.07
C ILE A 93 3.96 -7.46 10.62
N GLU A 94 3.11 -8.46 10.44
CA GLU A 94 3.42 -9.69 9.71
C GLU A 94 2.99 -9.53 8.25
N ILE A 95 3.89 -9.88 7.34
CA ILE A 95 3.72 -9.77 5.89
C ILE A 95 3.94 -11.17 5.29
N PRO A 96 2.89 -11.82 4.76
CA PRO A 96 3.02 -13.09 4.06
C PRO A 96 3.52 -12.85 2.63
N LEU A 97 4.71 -13.35 2.30
CA LEU A 97 5.32 -13.29 0.97
C LEU A 97 5.01 -14.56 0.19
N GLN A 98 3.87 -14.57 -0.49
CA GLN A 98 3.35 -15.77 -1.17
C GLN A 98 4.29 -16.32 -2.26
N GLN A 99 5.06 -15.46 -2.94
CA GLN A 99 5.95 -15.88 -4.04
C GLN A 99 7.11 -16.77 -3.56
N ILE A 100 7.59 -16.54 -2.34
CA ILE A 100 8.73 -17.26 -1.75
C ILE A 100 8.32 -18.18 -0.60
N ASN A 101 7.03 -18.24 -0.28
CA ASN A 101 6.46 -19.02 0.82
C ASN A 101 7.14 -18.73 2.17
N GLN A 102 7.32 -17.43 2.48
CA GLN A 102 7.90 -16.96 3.75
C GLN A 102 6.98 -15.94 4.40
N PHE A 103 7.11 -15.78 5.71
CA PHE A 103 6.65 -14.63 6.47
C PHE A 103 7.83 -13.71 6.73
N THR A 104 7.57 -12.41 6.66
CA THR A 104 8.49 -11.39 7.17
C THR A 104 7.77 -10.47 8.13
N TYR A 105 8.57 -9.74 8.92
CA TYR A 105 8.08 -8.86 9.96
C TYR A 105 8.66 -7.47 9.82
N ALA A 106 7.82 -6.47 10.02
CA ALA A 106 8.17 -5.07 9.86
C ALA A 106 7.67 -4.25 11.06
N LEU A 107 8.27 -3.09 11.29
CA LEU A 107 7.97 -2.22 12.42
C LEU A 107 7.50 -0.85 11.92
N VAL A 108 6.32 -0.41 12.34
CA VAL A 108 5.88 0.97 12.12
C VAL A 108 6.77 1.89 12.96
N VAL A 109 7.56 2.73 12.29
CA VAL A 109 8.46 3.67 12.95
C VAL A 109 7.83 5.06 13.07
N LYS A 110 7.13 5.53 12.03
CA LYS A 110 6.46 6.85 12.00
C LYS A 110 5.07 6.74 11.36
N GLY A 111 4.22 7.70 11.63
CA GLY A 111 2.84 7.79 11.11
C GLY A 111 1.83 7.18 12.07
N ASP A 112 0.68 7.84 12.26
CA ASP A 112 -0.42 7.36 13.10
C ASP A 112 -1.75 7.43 12.35
N LEU A 113 -2.12 6.31 11.70
CA LEU A 113 -3.38 6.20 10.97
C LEU A 113 -4.61 6.20 11.86
N ALA A 114 -4.45 6.10 13.19
CA ALA A 114 -5.54 6.30 14.14
C ALA A 114 -5.86 7.79 14.31
N ALA A 115 -4.84 8.65 14.24
CA ALA A 115 -4.96 10.10 14.39
C ALA A 115 -5.27 10.79 13.06
N ASP A 116 -4.55 10.44 11.99
CA ASP A 116 -4.78 10.94 10.64
C ASP A 116 -4.67 9.80 9.61
N LYS A 117 -5.80 9.52 8.94
CA LYS A 117 -5.90 8.47 7.92
C LYS A 117 -5.05 8.74 6.67
N ASN A 118 -4.60 9.99 6.47
CA ASN A 118 -3.78 10.42 5.36
C ASN A 118 -2.30 10.59 5.77
N ASP A 119 -1.93 10.21 7.00
CA ASP A 119 -0.56 10.33 7.48
C ASP A 119 0.38 9.39 6.71
N ASP A 120 1.62 9.84 6.54
CA ASP A 120 2.68 9.07 5.92
C ASP A 120 3.20 8.01 6.91
N VAL A 121 3.04 6.75 6.53
CA VAL A 121 3.44 5.62 7.38
C VAL A 121 4.81 5.12 6.95
N LEU A 122 5.80 5.42 7.76
CA LEU A 122 7.14 4.87 7.60
C LEU A 122 7.25 3.54 8.34
N ILE A 123 7.66 2.51 7.60
CA ILE A 123 7.81 1.16 8.12
C ILE A 123 9.27 0.73 7.94
N GLN A 124 9.89 0.24 9.00
CA GLN A 124 11.19 -0.41 8.98
C GLN A 124 11.01 -1.89 8.65
N TYR A 125 11.69 -2.33 7.60
CA TYR A 125 11.75 -3.72 7.16
C TYR A 125 13.02 -4.40 7.68
N PHE A 126 12.93 -5.72 7.88
CA PHE A 126 13.99 -6.50 8.48
C PHE A 126 14.33 -7.75 7.66
N ASP A 127 15.58 -8.20 7.80
CA ASP A 127 16.09 -9.47 7.30
C ASP A 127 15.62 -10.62 8.22
N ILE A 128 14.30 -10.81 8.22
CA ILE A 128 13.61 -11.85 8.97
C ILE A 128 12.67 -12.51 7.99
N PHE A 129 13.04 -13.70 7.53
CA PHE A 129 12.25 -14.53 6.62
C PHE A 129 12.11 -15.91 7.23
N THR A 130 10.86 -16.34 7.46
CA THR A 130 10.58 -17.62 8.12
C THR A 130 9.44 -18.36 7.45
N GLU A 131 9.58 -19.68 7.29
CA GLU A 131 8.51 -20.52 6.73
C GLU A 131 7.31 -20.65 7.70
N GLU A 132 7.58 -20.52 9.00
CA GLU A 132 6.59 -20.61 10.05
C GLU A 132 6.37 -19.25 10.74
N HIS A 133 5.21 -19.10 11.38
CA HIS A 133 4.91 -17.95 12.21
C HIS A 133 5.82 -17.92 13.44
N LEU A 134 6.43 -16.76 13.71
CA LEU A 134 7.29 -16.57 14.86
C LEU A 134 6.47 -16.21 16.10
N SER A 135 6.99 -16.61 17.26
CA SER A 135 6.47 -16.12 18.52
C SER A 135 6.80 -14.63 18.68
N LYS A 136 6.00 -13.93 19.48
CA LYS A 136 6.23 -12.51 19.81
C LYS A 136 7.65 -12.27 20.36
N ASP A 137 8.14 -13.16 21.20
CA ASP A 137 9.44 -13.03 21.84
C ASP A 137 10.58 -13.21 20.83
N ASP A 138 10.43 -14.16 19.89
CA ASP A 138 11.40 -14.37 18.80
C ASP A 138 11.45 -13.18 17.85
N ILE A 139 10.29 -12.62 17.49
CA ILE A 139 10.23 -11.41 16.64
C ILE A 139 11.00 -10.27 17.30
N PHE A 140 10.77 -10.03 18.59
CA PHE A 140 11.43 -8.94 19.31
C PHE A 140 12.92 -9.17 19.47
N LEU A 141 13.35 -10.41 19.69
CA LEU A 141 14.75 -10.78 19.76
C LEU A 141 15.45 -10.49 18.42
N MET A 142 14.87 -10.93 17.30
CA MET A 142 15.43 -10.71 15.97
C MET A 142 15.43 -9.23 15.59
N MET A 143 14.35 -8.49 15.85
CA MET A 143 14.28 -7.05 15.57
C MET A 143 15.29 -6.23 16.39
N ALA A 144 15.70 -6.71 17.57
CA ALA A 144 16.71 -6.03 18.38
C ALA A 144 18.13 -6.14 17.79
N GLU A 145 18.37 -7.06 16.85
CA GLU A 145 19.64 -7.21 16.15
C GLU A 145 19.76 -6.15 15.03
N LYS A 146 20.54 -5.08 15.27
CA LYS A 146 20.70 -3.96 14.31
C LYS A 146 21.08 -4.40 12.89
N GLN A 147 21.88 -5.47 12.76
CA GLN A 147 22.32 -6.03 11.48
C GLN A 147 21.18 -6.56 10.60
N ARG A 148 19.99 -6.75 11.17
CA ARG A 148 18.81 -7.19 10.43
C ARG A 148 17.97 -6.05 9.88
N ALA A 149 18.27 -4.79 10.19
CA ALA A 149 17.53 -3.68 9.61
C ALA A 149 17.89 -3.55 8.11
N LEU A 150 16.89 -3.65 7.23
CA LEU A 150 17.09 -3.56 5.77
C LEU A 150 16.94 -2.14 5.27
N PHE A 151 15.71 -1.61 5.33
CA PHE A 151 15.36 -0.29 4.84
C PHE A 151 14.08 0.22 5.51
N ILE A 152 13.87 1.53 5.40
CA ILE A 152 12.64 2.22 5.77
C ILE A 152 12.01 2.74 4.48
N ALA A 153 10.69 2.57 4.33
CA ALA A 153 9.96 3.10 3.19
C ALA A 153 8.61 3.71 3.61
N ASN A 154 8.12 4.70 2.85
CA ASN A 154 6.76 5.20 2.98
C ASN A 154 5.81 4.29 2.21
N THR A 155 5.19 3.38 2.94
CA THR A 155 4.44 2.27 2.34
C THR A 155 2.95 2.60 2.12
N GLY A 156 2.46 3.68 2.75
CA GLY A 156 1.04 3.92 2.89
C GLY A 156 0.32 2.80 3.65
N TYR A 157 -0.96 2.57 3.35
CA TYR A 157 -1.81 1.68 4.15
C TYR A 157 -2.58 0.61 3.35
N THR A 158 -2.30 0.47 2.06
CA THR A 158 -3.07 -0.39 1.16
C THR A 158 -2.97 -1.88 1.53
N GLY A 159 -1.80 -2.35 1.99
CA GLY A 159 -1.60 -3.74 2.43
C GLY A 159 -2.50 -4.15 3.61
N PHE A 160 -2.77 -3.21 4.53
CA PHE A 160 -3.70 -3.44 5.65
C PHE A 160 -5.16 -3.45 5.20
N LEU A 161 -5.53 -2.59 4.25
CA LEU A 161 -6.90 -2.50 3.74
C LEU A 161 -7.33 -3.74 2.97
N GLN A 162 -6.41 -4.28 2.18
CA GLN A 162 -6.65 -5.52 1.43
C GLN A 162 -6.60 -6.76 2.34
N GLY A 163 -6.14 -6.60 3.59
CA GLY A 163 -6.04 -7.67 4.57
C GLY A 163 -4.87 -8.61 4.35
N ASN A 164 -3.92 -8.22 3.50
CA ASN A 164 -2.70 -8.97 3.22
C ASN A 164 -1.74 -8.85 4.41
N TRP A 165 -1.67 -7.68 5.04
CA TRP A 165 -0.77 -7.40 6.15
C TRP A 165 -1.52 -7.32 7.47
N LYS A 166 -0.91 -7.83 8.55
CA LYS A 166 -1.56 -7.91 9.87
C LYS A 166 -0.67 -7.32 10.95
N VAL A 167 -1.25 -6.49 11.81
CA VAL A 167 -0.58 -6.11 13.06
C VAL A 167 -0.66 -7.31 14.01
N VAL A 168 0.48 -7.85 14.42
CA VAL A 168 0.58 -9.05 15.26
C VAL A 168 1.06 -8.74 16.68
N SER A 169 1.71 -7.59 16.87
CA SER A 169 2.17 -7.16 18.19
C SER A 169 2.47 -5.67 18.25
N LYS A 170 2.90 -5.22 19.44
CA LYS A 170 3.50 -3.91 19.65
C LYS A 170 4.79 -4.07 20.44
N VAL A 171 5.90 -3.53 19.93
CA VAL A 171 7.19 -3.60 20.64
C VAL A 171 7.14 -2.82 21.94
N PRO A 172 7.88 -3.24 22.99
CA PRO A 172 8.06 -2.45 24.19
C PRO A 172 8.71 -1.10 23.89
N ILE A 173 8.39 -0.09 24.71
CA ILE A 173 8.94 1.27 24.56
C ILE A 173 10.47 1.27 24.55
N ASP A 174 11.11 0.42 25.35
CA ASP A 174 12.58 0.37 25.41
C ASP A 174 13.22 -0.25 24.17
N LEU A 175 12.51 -1.15 23.48
CA LEU A 175 12.93 -1.63 22.16
C LEU A 175 12.68 -0.54 21.11
N MET A 176 11.54 0.15 21.19
CA MET A 176 11.20 1.26 20.29
C MET A 176 12.27 2.36 20.27
N LYS A 177 12.82 2.72 21.44
CA LYS A 177 13.90 3.73 21.57
C LYS A 177 15.19 3.35 20.84
N LYS A 178 15.39 2.08 20.48
CA LYS A 178 16.59 1.63 19.73
C LYS A 178 16.51 1.97 18.24
N PHE A 179 15.32 2.24 17.73
CA PHE A 179 15.10 2.68 16.36
C PHE A 179 15.18 4.21 16.37
N ASP A 180 16.33 4.74 15.96
CA ASP A 180 16.53 6.18 15.81
C ASP A 180 15.75 6.66 14.59
N GLN A 181 14.85 7.61 14.81
CA GLN A 181 13.94 8.16 13.79
C GLN A 181 14.20 9.65 13.57
N SER A 182 15.26 10.19 14.17
CA SER A 182 15.53 11.63 14.18
C SER A 182 16.08 12.15 12.84
N ALA A 183 16.73 11.27 12.06
CA ALA A 183 17.23 11.59 10.73
C ALA A 183 17.23 10.34 9.84
N ILE A 184 16.20 10.22 8.99
CA ILE A 184 16.13 9.18 7.95
C ILE A 184 16.58 9.83 6.64
N THR A 185 17.57 9.23 5.98
CA THR A 185 17.97 9.66 4.64
C THR A 185 17.40 8.66 3.63
N PHE A 186 16.67 9.17 2.66
CA PHE A 186 16.13 8.42 1.54
C PHE A 186 17.02 8.64 0.31
N VAL A 187 17.06 7.66 -0.57
CA VAL A 187 17.92 7.63 -1.75
C VAL A 187 17.17 7.11 -2.97
N MET A 188 17.52 7.62 -4.14
CA MET A 188 17.19 7.04 -5.44
C MET A 188 18.41 7.10 -6.36
N TYR A 189 18.36 6.34 -7.45
CA TYR A 189 19.37 6.36 -8.49
C TYR A 189 18.74 6.71 -9.83
N GLU A 190 19.16 7.84 -10.41
CA GLU A 190 18.62 8.31 -11.68
C GLU A 190 19.74 8.90 -12.52
N ASP A 191 19.71 8.65 -13.84
CA ASP A 191 20.69 9.16 -14.81
C ASP A 191 22.16 8.96 -14.40
N GLY A 192 22.45 7.82 -13.76
CA GLY A 192 23.80 7.45 -13.36
C GLY A 192 24.24 8.03 -12.01
N LYS A 193 23.37 8.73 -11.28
CA LYS A 193 23.68 9.50 -10.08
C LYS A 193 22.86 9.05 -8.88
N TYR A 194 23.45 9.16 -7.70
CA TYR A 194 22.72 9.01 -6.45
C TYR A 194 22.15 10.36 -6.01
N LEU A 195 20.86 10.37 -5.71
CA LEU A 195 20.12 11.54 -5.26
C LEU A 195 19.53 11.19 -3.89
N ILE A 196 19.67 12.09 -2.92
CA ILE A 196 19.20 11.88 -1.55
C ILE A 196 18.22 12.95 -1.09
N SER A 197 17.37 12.57 -0.14
CA SER A 197 16.50 13.45 0.61
C SER A 197 16.62 13.17 2.10
N HIS A 198 16.56 14.22 2.92
CA HIS A 198 16.57 14.10 4.37
C HIS A 198 15.15 14.23 4.91
N ASN A 199 14.67 13.18 5.58
CA ASN A 199 13.36 13.09 6.24
C ASN A 199 12.13 13.27 5.34
N ASP A 200 12.31 13.32 4.02
CA ASP A 200 11.21 13.39 3.05
C ASP A 200 11.34 12.26 2.03
N SER A 201 10.49 11.23 2.19
CA SER A 201 10.41 10.07 1.31
C SER A 201 9.72 10.34 -0.03
N LEU A 202 9.08 11.51 -0.18
CA LEU A 202 8.29 11.92 -1.33
C LEU A 202 8.83 13.22 -1.95
N ALA A 203 10.08 13.59 -1.62
CA ALA A 203 10.72 14.79 -2.13
C ALA A 203 10.68 14.81 -3.67
N ALA A 204 10.32 15.97 -4.22
CA ALA A 204 10.39 16.19 -5.66
C ALA A 204 11.85 16.14 -6.11
N GLU A 205 12.09 15.70 -7.36
CA GLU A 205 13.43 15.56 -7.93
C GLU A 205 14.28 16.84 -7.80
N SER A 206 13.64 18.01 -7.94
CA SER A 206 14.28 19.33 -7.80
C SER A 206 14.83 19.64 -6.41
N ASP A 207 14.33 18.96 -5.38
CA ASP A 207 14.71 19.16 -3.98
C ASP A 207 15.76 18.14 -3.52
N LEU A 208 16.13 17.19 -4.39
CA LEU A 208 17.11 16.15 -4.08
C LEU A 208 18.53 16.65 -4.17
N ILE A 209 19.38 16.07 -3.34
CA ILE A 209 20.80 16.39 -3.26
C ILE A 209 21.60 15.31 -3.97
N GLU A 210 22.34 15.69 -5.02
CA GLU A 210 23.30 14.81 -5.67
C GLU A 210 24.46 14.49 -4.73
N VAL A 211 24.77 13.21 -4.59
CA VAL A 211 25.91 12.71 -3.82
C VAL A 211 26.76 11.77 -4.67
N ASP A 212 28.04 11.64 -4.29
CA ASP A 212 28.90 10.69 -4.97
C ASP A 212 28.48 9.23 -4.71
N GLU A 213 28.91 8.35 -5.60
CA GLU A 213 28.58 6.92 -5.57
C GLU A 213 28.95 6.24 -4.25
N ARG A 214 30.08 6.63 -3.63
CA ARG A 214 30.53 6.01 -2.40
C ARG A 214 29.59 6.35 -1.24
N HIS A 215 29.11 7.59 -1.17
CA HIS A 215 28.15 8.01 -0.15
C HIS A 215 26.75 7.46 -0.45
N GLY A 216 26.27 7.53 -1.70
CA GLY A 216 24.94 7.07 -2.09
C GLY A 216 24.67 5.61 -1.71
N LYS A 217 25.64 4.72 -1.94
CA LYS A 217 25.57 3.28 -1.60
C LYS A 217 25.42 2.96 -0.13
N THR A 218 25.67 3.92 0.76
CA THR A 218 25.51 3.71 2.21
C THR A 218 24.06 3.82 2.66
N PHE A 219 23.17 4.34 1.81
CA PHE A 219 21.76 4.49 2.10
C PHE A 219 20.96 3.38 1.44
N SER A 220 20.00 2.82 2.18
CA SER A 220 19.15 1.72 1.73
C SER A 220 17.66 2.07 1.69
N ASN A 221 17.27 3.26 2.11
CA ASN A 221 15.86 3.68 2.20
C ASN A 221 15.43 4.29 0.86
N PRO A 222 14.57 3.65 0.07
CA PRO A 222 14.19 4.16 -1.24
C PRO A 222 13.25 5.37 -1.16
N ILE A 223 13.43 6.34 -2.06
CA ILE A 223 12.45 7.39 -2.34
C ILE A 223 11.33 6.80 -3.19
N GLY A 224 10.09 7.25 -2.97
CA GLY A 224 8.97 6.94 -3.88
C GLY A 224 8.47 5.49 -3.87
N LEU A 225 9.05 4.59 -3.06
CA LEU A 225 8.56 3.23 -2.93
C LEU A 225 7.25 3.19 -2.15
N PHE A 226 6.13 3.32 -2.88
CA PHE A 226 4.79 3.38 -2.33
C PHE A 226 3.96 2.15 -2.69
N GLY A 227 3.16 1.70 -1.71
CA GLY A 227 2.21 0.60 -1.90
C GLY A 227 2.79 -0.78 -1.57
N HIS A 228 1.91 -1.64 -1.05
CA HIS A 228 2.31 -2.95 -0.53
C HIS A 228 2.87 -3.91 -1.58
N LEU A 229 2.39 -3.89 -2.83
CA LEU A 229 2.89 -4.79 -3.87
C LEU A 229 4.35 -4.51 -4.23
N SER A 230 4.72 -3.24 -4.34
CA SER A 230 6.11 -2.83 -4.61
C SER A 230 7.03 -3.24 -3.48
N ILE A 231 6.57 -3.10 -2.22
CA ILE A 231 7.31 -3.56 -1.05
C ILE A 231 7.47 -5.09 -1.05
N GLU A 232 6.41 -5.84 -1.30
CA GLU A 232 6.47 -7.30 -1.38
C GLU A 232 7.43 -7.75 -2.47
N ASP A 233 7.45 -7.09 -3.62
CA ASP A 233 8.39 -7.39 -4.70
C ASP A 233 9.85 -7.14 -4.30
N VAL A 234 10.16 -5.96 -3.73
CA VAL A 234 11.49 -5.64 -3.18
C VAL A 234 11.95 -6.70 -2.18
N LEU A 235 11.08 -7.11 -1.26
CA LEU A 235 11.39 -8.14 -0.26
C LEU A 235 11.61 -9.52 -0.89
N ASN A 236 10.81 -9.89 -1.90
CA ASN A 236 10.98 -11.13 -2.66
C ASN A 236 12.31 -11.14 -3.44
N GLN A 237 12.68 -10.03 -4.07
CA GLN A 237 13.93 -9.90 -4.80
C GLN A 237 15.14 -9.91 -3.86
N TYR A 238 15.04 -9.23 -2.71
CA TYR A 238 16.06 -9.27 -1.67
C TYR A 238 16.31 -10.69 -1.16
N PHE A 239 15.24 -11.42 -0.84
CA PHE A 239 15.34 -12.82 -0.40
C PHE A 239 16.01 -13.73 -1.44
N LYS A 240 15.82 -13.43 -2.74
CA LYS A 240 16.46 -14.17 -3.85
C LYS A 240 17.95 -13.82 -4.05
N GLY A 241 18.48 -12.86 -3.28
CA GLY A 241 19.90 -12.50 -3.26
C GLY A 241 20.23 -11.16 -3.91
N THR A 242 19.24 -10.36 -4.29
CA THR A 242 19.45 -9.02 -4.85
C THR A 242 19.70 -8.03 -3.72
N SER A 243 20.83 -7.31 -3.74
CA SER A 243 21.11 -6.33 -2.69
C SER A 243 20.19 -5.10 -2.79
N MET A 244 20.00 -4.39 -1.68
CA MET A 244 19.26 -3.11 -1.72
C MET A 244 19.93 -2.08 -2.63
N GLU A 245 21.26 -2.10 -2.74
CA GLU A 245 21.99 -1.24 -3.70
C GLU A 245 21.56 -1.54 -5.14
N GLU A 246 21.49 -2.81 -5.52
CA GLU A 246 21.06 -3.23 -6.86
C GLU A 246 19.59 -2.88 -7.11
N LEU A 247 18.72 -3.10 -6.12
CA LEU A 247 17.30 -2.75 -6.22
C LEU A 247 17.10 -1.25 -6.45
N ILE A 248 17.75 -0.41 -5.66
CA ILE A 248 17.70 1.06 -5.80
C ILE A 248 18.24 1.52 -7.16
N LYS A 249 19.18 0.76 -7.76
CA LYS A 249 19.85 1.17 -8.98
C LYS A 249 19.14 0.75 -10.26
N TYR A 250 18.45 -0.39 -10.23
CA TYR A 250 17.97 -1.03 -11.46
C TYR A 250 16.48 -1.37 -11.44
N GLU A 251 15.83 -1.39 -10.27
CA GLU A 251 14.46 -1.89 -10.12
C GLU A 251 13.50 -0.84 -9.52
N LEU A 252 14.03 0.19 -8.85
CA LEU A 252 13.29 1.30 -8.23
C LEU A 252 13.62 2.62 -8.92
#